data_AF-A0A3T0RMR9-F1
#
_entry.id   AF-A0A3T0RMR9-F1
#
_cell.length_a   1.000
_cell.length_b   1.000
_cell.length_c   1.000
_cell.angle_alpha   90.00
_cell.angle_beta   90.00
_cell.angle_gamma   90.00
#
_symmetry.space_group_name_H-M   'P 1'
#
loop_
_entity.id
_entity.type
_entity.pdbx_description
1 polymer ?
#
loop_
_entity_poly.entity_id
_entity_poly.type
_entity_poly.pdbx_seq_one_letter_code
_entity_poly.pdbx_strand_id
1 'polypeptide(L)'
;MKQLALILVLVCSGLIAQAQGGGPIDKDTKIGSCGYNTQGGADTFPWSLAQPFPWDTIQGLWRVSDEPDQVVRMRVVREDLKVKHLSVDVLSRRACASTMKGVGLVTAAEKNVVRLSLTDDQGETHLMKLAFFDTRDLRLDQNICGASVLAATVVHFDGEGEDDIADDQKPVEQSNMMLKKITDSTDFHCKKRSR
;
A
#
# COMPACT_ATOMS: atom_id res chain seq x y z
N MET A 1 -20.78 -26.84 0.65
CA MET A 1 -21.95 -26.56 -0.23
C MET A 1 -21.83 -25.12 -0.74
N LYS A 2 -22.18 -24.87 -2.00
CA LYS A 2 -21.97 -23.59 -2.69
C LYS A 2 -22.98 -22.52 -2.24
N GLN A 3 -22.57 -21.25 -2.20
CA GLN A 3 -23.38 -20.15 -2.75
C GLN A 3 -22.53 -18.92 -3.10
N LEU A 4 -22.45 -18.62 -4.40
CA LEU A 4 -22.03 -17.31 -4.94
C LEU A 4 -23.25 -16.39 -5.06
N ALA A 5 -23.03 -15.09 -4.87
CA ALA A 5 -23.74 -13.97 -5.52
C ALA A 5 -22.89 -12.71 -5.23
N LEU A 6 -22.14 -12.08 -6.14
CA LEU A 6 -22.41 -11.71 -7.54
C LEU A 6 -23.75 -10.99 -7.72
N ILE A 7 -23.74 -9.67 -7.57
CA ILE A 7 -24.76 -8.76 -8.11
C ILE A 7 -24.02 -7.67 -8.90
N LEU A 8 -24.44 -7.47 -10.15
CA LEU A 8 -23.86 -6.56 -11.14
C LEU A 8 -24.99 -5.67 -11.69
N VAL A 9 -24.63 -4.47 -12.19
CA VAL A 9 -25.45 -3.58 -13.04
C VAL A 9 -26.60 -2.83 -12.33
N LEU A 10 -26.51 -1.49 -12.30
CA LEU A 10 -27.38 -0.68 -13.18
C LEU A 10 -26.81 0.70 -13.49
N VAL A 11 -26.73 1.00 -14.79
CA VAL A 11 -26.44 2.34 -15.34
C VAL A 11 -27.76 3.10 -15.45
N CYS A 12 -27.77 4.39 -15.10
CA CYS A 12 -28.89 5.26 -15.40
C CYS A 12 -28.39 6.58 -15.99
N SER A 13 -28.64 6.79 -17.29
CA SER A 13 -28.31 8.01 -18.03
C SER A 13 -29.50 8.97 -18.03
N GLY A 14 -29.31 10.25 -17.71
CA GLY A 14 -30.39 11.24 -17.62
C GLY A 14 -30.01 12.64 -18.15
N LEU A 15 -30.89 13.20 -18.98
CA LEU A 15 -30.83 14.50 -19.69
C LEU A 15 -32.11 15.30 -19.32
N ILE A 16 -32.20 16.64 -19.33
CA ILE A 16 -31.29 17.76 -19.68
C ILE A 16 -31.61 18.93 -18.72
N ALA A 17 -30.64 19.77 -18.34
CA ALA A 17 -30.94 21.15 -17.92
C ALA A 17 -29.73 22.11 -18.05
N GLN A 18 -29.87 23.16 -18.86
CA GLN A 18 -29.05 24.37 -18.75
C GLN A 18 -29.72 25.36 -17.80
N ALA A 19 -28.97 25.94 -16.87
CA ALA A 19 -29.34 27.19 -16.21
C ALA A 19 -28.07 27.99 -15.90
N GLN A 20 -27.98 29.22 -16.39
CA GLN A 20 -26.95 30.16 -15.98
C GLN A 20 -27.35 30.80 -14.65
N GLY A 21 -26.49 30.72 -13.65
CA GLY A 21 -26.68 31.38 -12.36
C GLY A 21 -25.44 31.22 -11.50
N GLY A 22 -24.84 32.34 -11.07
CA GLY A 22 -23.62 32.31 -10.26
C GLY A 22 -23.84 31.63 -8.91
N GLY A 23 -23.20 30.48 -8.72
CA GLY A 23 -23.19 29.70 -7.48
C GLY A 23 -21.79 29.62 -6.86
N PRO A 24 -21.69 29.22 -5.57
CA PRO A 24 -20.41 29.18 -4.87
C PRO A 24 -19.50 28.06 -5.38
N ILE A 25 -18.19 28.35 -5.37
CA ILE A 25 -17.06 27.46 -5.70
C ILE A 25 -17.38 25.98 -5.46
N ASP A 26 -17.39 25.20 -6.55
CA ASP A 26 -17.67 23.76 -6.53
C ASP A 26 -16.77 23.03 -5.54
N LYS A 27 -17.40 22.29 -4.63
CA LYS A 27 -16.72 21.35 -3.72
C LYS A 27 -16.56 19.96 -4.33
N ASP A 28 -16.52 19.87 -5.65
CA ASP A 28 -16.11 18.68 -6.40
C ASP A 28 -14.69 18.85 -6.97
N THR A 29 -13.78 19.31 -6.11
CA THR A 29 -12.39 18.84 -6.21
C THR A 29 -12.44 17.32 -6.09
N LYS A 30 -12.41 16.61 -7.23
CA LYS A 30 -11.94 15.23 -7.27
C LYS A 30 -10.65 15.22 -6.46
N ILE A 31 -10.70 14.63 -5.26
CA ILE A 31 -9.51 14.41 -4.46
C ILE A 31 -8.67 13.49 -5.33
N GLY A 32 -7.69 14.07 -6.04
CA GLY A 32 -6.85 13.32 -6.95
C GLY A 32 -6.28 12.17 -6.15
N SER A 33 -6.59 10.94 -6.56
CA SER A 33 -5.97 9.81 -5.89
C SER A 33 -4.49 9.87 -6.25
N CYS A 34 -3.62 9.72 -5.25
CA CYS A 34 -2.26 9.28 -5.52
C CYS A 34 -2.29 7.76 -5.79
N GLY A 35 -3.07 7.38 -6.79
CA GLY A 35 -3.32 6.03 -7.26
C GLY A 35 -2.85 5.96 -8.70
N TYR A 36 -1.88 5.12 -8.95
CA TYR A 36 -1.40 4.82 -10.29
C TYR A 36 -2.40 3.81 -10.84
N ASN A 37 -3.02 4.10 -11.99
CA ASN A 37 -4.03 3.19 -12.56
C ASN A 37 -3.40 1.82 -12.81
N THR A 38 -3.69 0.85 -11.94
CA THR A 38 -3.19 -0.54 -11.95
C THR A 38 -3.83 -1.39 -13.06
N GLN A 39 -4.13 -0.78 -14.21
CA GLN A 39 -4.60 -1.48 -15.42
C GLN A 39 -3.48 -2.27 -16.13
N GLY A 40 -2.24 -2.14 -15.67
CA GLY A 40 -1.23 -3.18 -15.86
C GLY A 40 -1.16 -4.04 -14.58
N GLY A 41 -1.13 -5.36 -14.73
CA GLY A 41 -1.10 -6.31 -13.62
C GLY A 41 0.23 -6.35 -12.84
N ALA A 42 0.69 -7.56 -12.52
CA ALA A 42 1.80 -7.88 -11.62
C ALA A 42 3.19 -7.24 -11.93
N ASP A 43 3.36 -6.51 -13.03
CA ASP A 43 4.67 -5.95 -13.43
C ASP A 43 4.79 -4.42 -13.35
N THR A 44 3.76 -3.70 -12.86
CA THR A 44 3.57 -2.29 -13.24
C THR A 44 4.07 -1.23 -12.23
N PHE A 45 5.22 -1.48 -11.58
CA PHE A 45 6.07 -0.40 -11.05
C PHE A 45 7.43 -0.46 -11.72
N PRO A 46 8.01 0.68 -12.17
CA PRO A 46 9.31 0.68 -12.83
C PRO A 46 10.43 0.56 -11.79
N TRP A 47 10.65 -0.63 -11.23
CA TRP A 47 11.62 -0.86 -10.14
C TRP A 47 13.06 -0.43 -10.43
N SER A 48 13.42 -0.28 -11.71
CA SER A 48 14.69 0.32 -12.14
C SER A 48 14.83 1.81 -11.80
N LEU A 49 13.72 2.50 -11.52
CA LEU A 49 13.64 3.88 -11.03
C LEU A 49 13.51 3.95 -9.49
N ALA A 50 13.63 2.81 -8.78
CA ALA A 50 13.61 2.80 -7.33
C ALA A 50 14.82 3.58 -6.79
N GLN A 51 14.52 4.65 -6.07
CA GLN A 51 15.51 5.51 -5.43
C GLN A 51 16.15 4.78 -4.23
N PRO A 52 17.36 5.19 -3.78
CA PRO A 52 17.94 4.67 -2.54
C PRO A 52 16.95 4.73 -1.39
N PHE A 53 16.79 3.62 -0.67
CA PHE A 53 15.72 3.52 0.32
C PHE A 53 15.94 4.52 1.47
N PRO A 54 14.93 5.34 1.86
CA PRO A 54 15.15 6.54 2.66
C PRO A 54 15.17 6.24 4.17
N TRP A 55 16.20 5.54 4.65
CA TRP A 55 16.27 5.03 6.03
C TRP A 55 16.05 6.08 7.12
N ASP A 56 16.60 7.28 6.96
CA ASP A 56 16.44 8.38 7.93
C ASP A 56 14.99 8.87 8.04
N THR A 57 14.19 8.74 6.96
CA THR A 57 12.85 9.31 6.85
C THR A 57 11.75 8.28 6.57
N ILE A 58 12.05 6.97 6.54
CA ILE A 58 11.02 5.92 6.43
C ILE A 58 10.17 5.79 7.70
N GLN A 59 10.72 6.18 8.84
CA GLN A 59 10.05 6.05 10.14
C GLN A 59 8.77 6.89 10.21
N GLY A 60 7.72 6.31 10.79
CA GLY A 60 6.44 6.98 11.04
C GLY A 60 5.22 6.18 10.60
N LEU A 61 4.15 6.90 10.24
CA LEU A 61 2.90 6.31 9.76
C LEU A 61 2.66 6.65 8.29
N TRP A 62 2.23 5.63 7.53
CA TRP A 62 1.97 5.70 6.09
C TRP A 62 0.55 5.23 5.80
N ARG A 63 -0.20 5.93 4.94
CA ARG A 63 -1.56 5.54 4.55
C ARG A 63 -1.52 4.86 3.18
N VAL A 64 -2.18 3.72 3.04
CA VAL A 64 -2.44 3.13 1.72
C VAL A 64 -3.38 4.08 0.94
N SER A 65 -3.07 4.35 -0.33
CA SER A 65 -3.84 5.31 -1.15
C SER A 65 -5.27 4.85 -1.38
N ASP A 66 -5.44 3.57 -1.73
CA ASP A 66 -6.72 2.97 -2.12
C ASP A 66 -7.50 2.40 -0.91
N GLU A 67 -6.82 2.20 0.23
CA GLU A 67 -7.41 1.72 1.48
C GLU A 67 -7.20 2.72 2.65
N PRO A 68 -8.03 3.77 2.76
CA PRO A 68 -7.84 4.86 3.73
C PRO A 68 -8.08 4.47 5.20
N ASP A 69 -8.65 3.28 5.44
CA ASP A 69 -8.82 2.66 6.76
C ASP A 69 -7.57 1.86 7.20
N GLN A 70 -6.61 1.56 6.30
CA GLN A 70 -5.33 0.92 6.63
C GLN A 70 -4.20 1.94 6.78
N VAL A 71 -3.40 1.78 7.83
CA VAL A 71 -2.20 2.59 8.11
C VAL A 71 -1.03 1.67 8.40
N VAL A 72 0.04 1.78 7.62
CA VAL A 72 1.28 1.04 7.82
C VAL A 72 2.22 1.87 8.67
N ARG A 73 2.49 1.40 9.89
CA ARG A 73 3.51 1.94 10.78
C ARG A 73 4.85 1.31 10.44
N MET A 74 5.87 2.13 10.24
CA MET A 74 7.22 1.71 9.92
C MET A 74 8.21 2.27 10.94
N ARG A 75 9.12 1.44 11.44
CA ARG A 75 10.14 1.83 12.41
C ARG A 75 11.45 1.13 12.08
N VAL A 76 12.56 1.87 12.03
CA VAL A 76 13.89 1.26 11.91
C VAL A 76 14.25 0.66 13.28
N VAL A 77 14.49 -0.65 13.30
CA VAL A 77 14.84 -1.39 14.54
C VAL A 77 16.35 -1.47 14.71
N ARG A 78 17.06 -1.67 13.61
CA ARG A 78 18.51 -1.78 13.57
C ARG A 78 19.01 -1.26 12.23
N GLU A 79 20.08 -0.49 12.29
CA GLU A 79 20.80 0.01 11.13
C GLU A 79 22.30 -0.17 11.39
N ASP A 80 22.93 -1.05 10.62
CA ASP A 80 24.38 -1.17 10.55
C ASP A 80 24.87 -1.22 9.09
N LEU A 81 26.19 -1.22 8.90
CA LEU A 81 26.81 -1.14 7.57
C LEU A 81 26.53 -2.37 6.67
N LYS A 82 26.06 -3.48 7.23
CA LYS A 82 25.81 -4.74 6.50
C LYS A 82 24.32 -5.05 6.40
N VAL A 83 23.55 -4.70 7.42
CA VAL A 83 22.17 -5.12 7.60
C VAL A 83 21.33 -3.97 8.15
N LYS A 84 20.15 -3.76 7.55
CA LYS A 84 19.14 -2.81 8.02
C LYS A 84 17.80 -3.51 8.19
N HIS A 85 17.20 -3.35 9.37
CA HIS A 85 15.94 -3.98 9.78
C HIS A 85 14.85 -2.92 9.97
N LEU A 86 13.74 -3.11 9.27
CA LEU A 86 12.52 -2.33 9.41
C LEU A 86 11.48 -3.18 10.15
N SER A 87 10.91 -2.72 11.25
CA SER A 87 9.66 -3.29 11.78
C SER A 87 8.49 -2.61 11.10
N VAL A 88 7.53 -3.43 10.66
CA VAL A 88 6.31 -2.98 10.01
C VAL A 88 5.10 -3.54 10.74
N ASP A 89 4.08 -2.70 10.92
CA ASP A 89 2.84 -3.03 11.59
C ASP A 89 1.69 -2.38 10.81
N VAL A 90 0.79 -3.18 10.25
CA VAL A 90 -0.39 -2.72 9.53
C VAL A 90 -1.54 -2.57 10.52
N LEU A 91 -2.07 -1.35 10.61
CA LEU A 91 -3.03 -0.92 11.61
C LEU A 91 -4.37 -0.60 10.95
N SER A 92 -5.44 -1.22 11.42
CA SER A 92 -6.81 -0.84 11.04
C SER A 92 -7.27 0.35 11.87
N ARG A 93 -7.57 1.48 11.21
CA ARG A 93 -8.17 2.66 11.84
C ARG A 93 -9.60 2.42 12.33
N ARG A 94 -10.29 1.43 11.76
CA ARG A 94 -11.64 1.04 12.19
C ARG A 94 -11.60 0.20 13.47
N ALA A 95 -10.70 -0.80 13.53
CA ALA A 95 -10.55 -1.66 14.71
C ALA A 95 -9.72 -1.01 15.83
N CYS A 96 -8.93 0.03 15.51
CA CYS A 96 -7.89 0.59 16.38
C CYS A 96 -6.86 -0.46 16.84
N ALA A 97 -6.54 -1.42 15.97
CA ALA A 97 -5.69 -2.56 16.26
C ALA A 97 -4.75 -2.88 15.10
N SER A 98 -3.68 -3.60 15.41
CA SER A 98 -2.80 -4.24 14.43
C SER A 98 -3.49 -5.43 13.79
N THR A 99 -3.43 -5.54 12.46
CA THR A 99 -3.96 -6.64 11.66
C THR A 99 -2.85 -7.50 11.04
N MET A 100 -1.66 -6.92 10.79
CA MET A 100 -0.47 -7.66 10.37
C MET A 100 0.78 -7.06 11.02
N LYS A 101 1.78 -7.89 11.30
CA LYS A 101 3.09 -7.47 11.83
C LYS A 101 4.20 -8.17 11.10
N GLY A 102 5.35 -7.51 10.95
CA GLY A 102 6.46 -8.13 10.26
C GLY A 102 7.77 -7.38 10.34
N VAL A 103 8.74 -7.93 9.61
CA VAL A 103 10.11 -7.42 9.53
C VAL A 103 10.53 -7.33 8.07
N GLY A 104 11.15 -6.20 7.75
CA GLY A 104 11.75 -5.89 6.46
C GLY A 104 13.26 -5.95 6.55
N LEU A 105 13.87 -6.62 5.57
CA LEU A 105 15.31 -6.74 5.41
C LEU A 105 15.71 -6.07 4.08
N VAL A 106 16.86 -5.37 4.10
CA VAL A 106 17.59 -5.05 2.88
C VAL A 106 18.90 -5.83 2.86
N THR A 107 19.14 -6.50 1.74
CA THR A 107 20.37 -7.22 1.46
C THR A 107 21.38 -6.30 0.76
N ALA A 108 22.66 -6.67 0.77
CA ALA A 108 23.70 -5.90 0.08
C ALA A 108 23.49 -5.84 -1.46
N ALA A 109 22.70 -6.75 -2.03
CA ALA A 109 22.40 -6.83 -3.46
C ALA A 109 21.26 -5.89 -3.90
N GLU A 110 20.22 -5.71 -3.07
CA GLU A 110 19.00 -4.96 -3.41
C GLU A 110 18.83 -3.73 -2.51
N LYS A 111 19.82 -2.83 -2.50
CA LYS A 111 19.89 -1.67 -1.56
C LYS A 111 18.70 -0.71 -1.59
N ASN A 112 17.91 -0.73 -2.66
CA ASN A 112 16.79 0.19 -2.91
C ASN A 112 15.42 -0.47 -2.66
N VAL A 113 15.37 -1.78 -2.40
CA VAL A 113 14.12 -2.55 -2.24
C VAL A 113 14.15 -3.31 -0.92
N VAL A 114 13.24 -2.98 -0.01
CA VAL A 114 13.03 -3.77 1.22
C VAL A 114 12.16 -4.98 0.89
N ARG A 115 12.59 -6.16 1.31
CA ARG A 115 11.74 -7.36 1.32
C ARG A 115 11.19 -7.56 2.72
N LEU A 116 9.87 -7.60 2.82
CA LEU A 116 9.08 -7.71 4.03
C LEU A 116 8.45 -9.10 4.11
N SER A 117 8.48 -9.68 5.30
CA SER A 117 7.60 -10.79 5.67
C SER A 117 6.62 -10.27 6.71
N LEU A 118 5.33 -10.27 6.39
CA LEU A 118 4.24 -9.84 7.26
C LEU A 118 3.41 -11.07 7.64
N THR A 119 3.10 -11.23 8.92
CA THR A 119 2.18 -12.26 9.43
C THR A 119 0.91 -11.59 9.96
N ASP A 120 -0.25 -12.14 9.62
CA ASP A 120 -1.57 -11.63 10.05
C ASP A 120 -1.97 -12.15 11.45
N ASP A 121 -3.24 -12.00 11.83
CA ASP A 121 -3.78 -12.53 13.10
C ASP A 121 -4.21 -14.01 13.04
N GLN A 122 -4.26 -14.61 11.84
CA GLN A 122 -4.53 -16.04 11.61
C GLN A 122 -3.23 -16.86 11.57
N GLY A 123 -2.09 -16.22 11.35
CA GLY A 123 -0.77 -16.84 11.21
C GLY A 123 -0.31 -16.98 9.75
N GLU A 124 -1.09 -16.51 8.78
CA GLU A 124 -0.72 -16.50 7.37
C GLU A 124 0.40 -15.50 7.12
N THR A 125 1.33 -15.83 6.21
CA THR A 125 2.51 -15.01 5.94
C THR A 125 2.48 -14.49 4.51
N HIS A 126 2.45 -13.16 4.38
CA HIS A 126 2.47 -12.42 3.12
C HIS A 126 3.88 -11.87 2.87
N LEU A 127 4.40 -12.06 1.67
CA LEU A 127 5.66 -11.44 1.25
C LEU A 127 5.37 -10.12 0.55
N MET A 128 6.06 -9.07 0.95
CA MET A 128 5.86 -7.72 0.41
C MET A 128 7.19 -7.13 -0.05
N LYS A 129 7.23 -6.55 -1.25
CA LYS A 129 8.32 -5.70 -1.73
C LYS A 129 7.94 -4.24 -1.50
N LEU A 130 8.91 -3.43 -1.09
CA LEU A 130 8.74 -2.02 -0.79
C LEU A 130 9.89 -1.22 -1.40
N ALA A 131 9.59 -0.19 -2.18
CA ALA A 131 10.59 0.72 -2.72
C ALA A 131 10.11 2.16 -2.72
N PHE A 132 11.06 3.09 -2.83
CA PHE A 132 10.82 4.52 -2.78
C PHE A 132 11.06 5.14 -4.16
N PHE A 133 10.21 6.10 -4.54
CA PHE A 133 10.22 6.71 -5.86
C PHE A 133 10.04 8.22 -5.77
N ASP A 134 10.72 8.96 -6.65
CA ASP A 134 10.37 10.35 -6.92
C ASP A 134 9.05 10.38 -7.71
N THR A 135 8.12 11.21 -7.28
CA THR A 135 6.82 11.38 -7.93
C THR A 135 6.97 11.82 -9.40
N ARG A 136 8.04 12.55 -9.73
CA ARG A 136 8.38 13.02 -11.09
C ARG A 136 8.77 11.88 -12.02
N ASP A 137 9.56 10.92 -11.53
CA ASP A 137 10.02 9.76 -12.30
C ASP A 137 8.82 8.88 -12.71
N LEU A 138 7.82 8.78 -11.83
CA LEU A 138 6.56 8.09 -12.07
C LEU A 138 5.52 8.92 -12.87
N ARG A 139 5.83 10.17 -13.22
CA ARG A 139 4.92 11.13 -13.89
C ARG A 139 3.59 11.37 -13.14
N LEU A 140 3.64 11.30 -11.82
CA LEU A 140 2.51 11.55 -10.93
C LEU A 140 2.39 13.05 -10.58
N ASP A 141 1.21 13.51 -10.15
CA ASP A 141 1.01 14.91 -9.73
C ASP A 141 1.57 15.14 -8.31
N GLN A 142 2.62 15.96 -8.22
CA GLN A 142 3.28 16.33 -6.96
C GLN A 142 2.38 17.08 -5.97
N ASN A 143 1.38 17.83 -6.43
CA ASN A 143 0.44 18.54 -5.55
C ASN A 143 -0.46 17.55 -4.79
N ILE A 144 -0.70 16.38 -5.40
CA ILE A 144 -1.53 15.30 -4.86
C ILE A 144 -0.67 14.30 -4.08
N CYS A 145 0.38 13.78 -4.68
CA CYS A 145 1.24 12.73 -4.13
C CYS A 145 2.27 13.25 -3.12
N GLY A 146 2.73 14.49 -3.26
CA GLY A 146 3.96 15.00 -2.66
C GLY A 146 5.17 14.77 -3.58
N ALA A 147 6.37 15.15 -3.12
CA ALA A 147 7.60 15.03 -3.93
C ALA A 147 8.06 13.57 -4.15
N SER A 148 7.62 12.65 -3.28
CA SER A 148 8.00 11.24 -3.33
C SER A 148 6.87 10.35 -2.83
N VAL A 149 6.87 9.10 -3.29
CA VAL A 149 5.92 8.06 -2.87
C VAL A 149 6.66 6.78 -2.50
N LEU A 150 6.04 5.99 -1.64
CA LEU A 150 6.48 4.66 -1.29
C LEU A 150 5.55 3.68 -2.01
N ALA A 151 6.07 2.88 -2.93
CA ALA A 151 5.28 1.87 -3.62
C ALA A 151 5.54 0.49 -3.03
N ALA A 152 4.51 -0.33 -2.98
CA ALA A 152 4.61 -1.68 -2.49
C ALA A 152 3.85 -2.67 -3.35
N THR A 153 4.30 -3.91 -3.26
CA THR A 153 3.73 -5.07 -3.92
C THR A 153 3.62 -6.18 -2.91
N VAL A 154 2.42 -6.68 -2.67
CA VAL A 154 2.17 -7.84 -1.81
C VAL A 154 1.94 -9.07 -2.70
N VAL A 155 2.54 -10.18 -2.32
CA VAL A 155 2.40 -11.50 -2.94
C VAL A 155 1.81 -12.45 -1.90
N HIS A 156 0.70 -13.10 -2.23
CA HIS A 156 0.11 -14.18 -1.45
C HIS A 156 0.51 -15.55 -2.03
N PHE A 157 0.68 -16.52 -1.14
CA PHE A 157 1.03 -17.91 -1.48
C PHE A 157 -0.01 -18.83 -0.84
N ASP A 158 -0.82 -19.45 -1.68
CA ASP A 158 -1.88 -20.37 -1.29
C ASP A 158 -1.22 -21.64 -0.71
N GLY A 159 -1.41 -21.87 0.59
CA GLY A 159 -0.77 -22.96 1.32
C GLY A 159 -1.31 -24.37 1.06
N GLU A 160 -2.20 -24.56 0.07
CA GLU A 160 -2.94 -25.82 -0.17
C GLU A 160 -2.12 -26.94 -0.86
N GLY A 161 -0.79 -26.93 -0.68
CA GLY A 161 0.14 -27.94 -1.22
C GLY A 161 0.61 -28.95 -0.19
N GLU A 162 -0.26 -29.89 0.22
CA GLU A 162 0.20 -31.15 0.81
C GLU A 162 0.88 -32.02 -0.27
N ASP A 163 2.09 -32.49 0.03
CA ASP A 163 2.83 -33.53 -0.69
C ASP A 163 2.89 -33.46 -2.23
N ASP A 164 3.64 -32.48 -2.75
CA ASP A 164 4.61 -32.78 -3.83
C ASP A 164 5.73 -31.73 -3.92
N ILE A 165 6.99 -32.18 -3.90
CA ILE A 165 8.17 -31.31 -4.02
C ILE A 165 8.39 -30.95 -5.50
N ALA A 166 7.57 -30.02 -6.00
CA ALA A 166 7.61 -29.55 -7.39
C ALA A 166 7.77 -28.01 -7.47
N ASP A 167 8.85 -27.62 -8.14
CA ASP A 167 9.51 -26.32 -8.34
C ASP A 167 8.67 -25.14 -8.90
N ASP A 168 7.35 -25.10 -8.69
CA ASP A 168 6.44 -24.21 -9.45
C ASP A 168 5.26 -23.66 -8.62
N GLN A 169 5.51 -23.30 -7.34
CA GLN A 169 4.59 -22.49 -6.52
C GLN A 169 4.47 -21.07 -7.11
N LYS A 170 3.58 -20.93 -8.09
CA LYS A 170 3.29 -19.65 -8.74
C LYS A 170 2.51 -18.74 -7.78
N PRO A 171 2.90 -17.45 -7.67
CA PRO A 171 2.14 -16.49 -6.87
C PRO A 171 0.75 -16.33 -7.46
N VAL A 172 -0.29 -16.55 -6.64
CA VAL A 172 -1.68 -16.61 -7.12
C VAL A 172 -2.32 -15.23 -7.18
N GLU A 173 -2.01 -14.38 -6.19
CA GLU A 173 -2.45 -12.98 -6.18
C GLU A 173 -1.27 -12.04 -5.90
N GLN A 174 -1.20 -10.98 -6.71
CA GLN A 174 -0.28 -9.87 -6.51
C GLN A 174 -1.03 -8.54 -6.51
N SER A 175 -0.97 -7.82 -5.39
CA SER A 175 -1.56 -6.50 -5.23
C SER A 175 -0.49 -5.41 -5.20
N ASN A 176 -0.67 -4.39 -6.04
CA ASN A 176 0.23 -3.23 -6.15
C ASN A 176 -0.45 -2.01 -5.50
N MET A 177 0.27 -1.33 -4.61
CA MET A 177 -0.28 -0.24 -3.80
C MET A 177 0.72 0.91 -3.64
N MET A 178 0.22 2.13 -3.43
CA MET A 178 1.05 3.26 -3.00
C MET A 178 0.71 3.70 -1.60
N LEU A 179 1.74 4.12 -0.88
CA LEU A 179 1.68 4.57 0.49
C LEU A 179 2.14 6.03 0.56
N LYS A 180 1.29 6.88 1.15
CA LYS A 180 1.59 8.29 1.41
C LYS A 180 1.94 8.50 2.87
N LYS A 181 3.04 9.19 3.17
CA LYS A 181 3.41 9.49 4.55
C LYS A 181 2.37 10.40 5.21
N ILE A 182 2.00 10.07 6.45
CA ILE A 182 1.06 10.83 7.29
C ILE A 182 1.85 11.70 8.28
N THR A 183 2.85 11.10 8.95
CA THR A 183 3.63 11.73 10.02
C THR A 183 4.95 10.96 10.22
N ASP A 184 5.97 11.64 10.75
CA ASP A 184 7.25 11.04 11.15
C ASP A 184 7.15 10.29 12.49
N SER A 185 6.14 10.61 13.33
CA SER A 185 5.92 9.88 14.58
C SER A 185 5.37 8.47 14.31
N THR A 186 5.79 7.50 15.12
CA THR A 186 5.23 6.13 15.15
C THR A 186 4.01 5.99 16.07
N ASP A 187 3.58 7.08 16.71
CA ASP A 187 2.44 7.11 17.64
C ASP A 187 1.11 7.08 16.90
N PHE A 188 0.41 5.94 16.99
CA PHE A 188 -0.89 5.76 16.37
C PHE A 188 -2.03 6.15 17.31
N HIS A 189 -2.52 7.38 17.16
CA HIS A 189 -3.69 7.86 17.90
C HIS A 189 -5.00 7.45 17.20
N CYS A 190 -5.66 6.41 17.72
CA CYS A 190 -6.97 5.98 17.25
C CYS A 190 -8.07 6.36 18.23
N LYS A 191 -8.97 7.27 17.83
CA LYS A 191 -10.14 7.64 18.65
C LYS A 191 -11.25 6.62 18.42
N LYS A 192 -11.31 5.60 19.30
CA LYS A 192 -12.43 4.65 19.34
C LYS A 192 -13.75 5.44 19.45
N ARG A 193 -14.61 5.34 18.44
CA ARG A 193 -15.97 5.90 18.54
C ARG A 193 -16.71 5.09 19.59
N SER A 194 -17.05 5.71 20.73
CA SER A 194 -18.12 5.17 21.56
C SER A 194 -19.37 5.11 20.69
N ARG A 195 -20.01 3.94 20.67
CA ARG A 195 -21.44 3.88 20.38
C ARG A 195 -22.22 4.34 21.61
#